data_AF-A0A535GCS8-F1
#
_entry.id   AF-A0A535GCS8-F1
#
_cell.length_a   1.000
_cell.length_b   1.000
_cell.length_c   1.000
_cell.angle_alpha   90.00
_cell.angle_beta   90.00
_cell.angle_gamma   90.00
#
_symmetry.space_group_name_H-M   'P 1'
#
loop_
_entity.id
_entity.type
_entity.pdbx_description
1 polymer ?
#
loop_
_entity_poly.entity_id
_entity_poly.type
_entity_poly.pdbx_seq_one_letter_code
_entity_poly.pdbx_strand_id
1 'polypeptide(L)' 'QLLEVWPFAPLYPSMGLGVAVVSYNGDAYFGLTADPAVVPDVEAFTQNLRDASADCAALARTS' A
#
# COMPACT_ATOMS: atom_id res chain seq x y z
N GLN A 1 -1.06 -21.94 -10.52
CA GLN A 1 -0.26 -20.77 -10.12
C GLN A 1 -1.21 -19.64 -9.75
N LEU A 2 -0.94 -18.92 -8.66
CA LEU A 2 -1.67 -17.70 -8.31
C LEU A 2 -1.18 -16.57 -9.22
N LEU A 3 -2.08 -15.88 -9.92
CA LEU A 3 -1.71 -14.91 -10.95
C LEU A 3 -1.57 -13.49 -10.40
N GLU A 4 -2.34 -13.14 -9.37
CA GLU A 4 -2.37 -11.81 -8.78
C GLU A 4 -2.99 -11.86 -7.37
N VAL A 5 -2.61 -10.91 -6.51
CA VAL A 5 -3.19 -10.73 -5.17
C VAL A 5 -3.66 -9.29 -5.02
N TRP A 6 -4.95 -9.12 -4.76
CA TRP A 6 -5.54 -7.83 -4.41
C TRP A 6 -6.00 -7.83 -2.96
N PRO A 7 -5.11 -7.46 -2.02
CA PRO A 7 -5.46 -7.48 -0.61
C PRO A 7 -6.43 -6.34 -0.31
N PHE A 8 -7.37 -6.57 0.60
CA PHE A 8 -8.39 -5.58 0.96
C PHE A 8 -8.49 -5.46 2.47
N ALA A 9 -8.41 -4.21 2.98
CA ALA A 9 -8.68 -3.88 4.38
C ALA A 9 -9.97 -3.05 4.45
N PRO A 10 -11.03 -3.54 5.11
CA PRO A 10 -12.23 -2.73 5.33
C PRO A 10 -11.95 -1.61 6.34
N LEU A 11 -12.68 -0.50 6.21
CA LEU A 11 -12.69 0.56 7.22
C LEU A 11 -13.72 0.26 8.29
N TYR A 12 -13.30 0.37 9.55
CA TYR A 12 -14.19 0.36 10.71
C TYR A 12 -14.48 1.81 11.17
N PRO A 13 -15.52 2.04 11.99
CA PRO A 13 -15.81 3.37 12.50
C PRO A 13 -14.57 4.03 13.11
N SER A 14 -14.34 5.30 12.77
CA SER A 14 -13.18 6.11 13.16
C SER A 14 -11.86 5.82 12.41
N MET A 15 -11.85 4.91 11.43
CA MET A 15 -10.68 4.72 10.55
C MET A 15 -10.80 5.60 9.30
N GLY A 16 -9.74 6.37 9.01
CA GLY A 16 -9.64 7.19 7.78
C GLY A 16 -8.92 6.49 6.61
N LEU A 17 -8.03 5.54 6.91
CA LEU A 17 -7.22 4.81 5.92
C LEU A 17 -6.95 3.40 6.42
N GLY A 18 -7.20 2.41 5.56
CA GLY A 18 -6.82 1.02 5.73
C GLY A 18 -5.79 0.64 4.68
N VAL A 19 -4.72 -0.03 5.10
CA VAL A 19 -3.66 -0.53 4.22
C VAL A 19 -3.52 -2.03 4.44
N ALA A 20 -3.78 -2.81 3.41
CA ALA A 20 -3.55 -4.24 3.39
C ALA A 20 -2.26 -4.54 2.61
N VAL A 21 -1.38 -5.37 3.17
CA VAL A 21 -0.10 -5.74 2.54
C VAL A 21 0.01 -7.25 2.49
N VAL A 22 0.30 -7.79 1.31
CA VAL A 22 0.62 -9.20 1.12
C VAL A 22 1.93 -9.30 0.36
N SER A 23 2.85 -10.14 0.84
CA SER A 23 4.03 -10.54 0.07
C SER A 23 3.80 -11.91 -0.54
N TYR A 24 4.12 -12.05 -1.82
CA TYR A 24 4.01 -13.32 -2.52
C TYR A 24 5.01 -13.37 -3.68
N ASN A 25 5.77 -14.48 -3.76
CA ASN A 25 6.70 -14.76 -4.85
C ASN A 25 7.74 -13.65 -5.14
N GLY A 26 8.22 -12.97 -4.10
CA GLY A 26 9.21 -11.89 -4.22
C GLY A 26 8.61 -10.50 -4.45
N ASP A 27 7.31 -10.41 -4.69
CA ASP A 27 6.59 -9.14 -4.85
C ASP A 27 5.77 -8.79 -3.60
N ALA A 28 5.50 -7.49 -3.43
CA ALA A 28 4.61 -6.96 -2.41
C ALA A 28 3.40 -6.27 -3.06
N TYR A 29 2.21 -6.61 -2.59
CA TYR A 29 0.93 -6.11 -3.07
C TYR A 29 0.28 -5.27 -2.00
N PHE A 30 -0.19 -4.08 -2.37
CA PHE A 30 -0.80 -3.12 -1.47
C PHE A 30 -2.25 -2.86 -1.89
N GLY A 31 -3.16 -2.87 -0.92
CA GLY A 31 -4.54 -2.48 -1.09
C GLY A 31 -4.88 -1.34 -0.15
N LEU A 32 -5.45 -0.27 -0.69
CA LEU A 32 -5.79 0.93 0.07
C LEU A 32 -7.30 1.14 0.05
N THR A 33 -7.86 1.36 1.24
CA THR A 33 -9.25 1.79 1.41
C THR A 33 -9.23 3.07 2.22
N ALA A 34 -9.86 4.13 1.72
CA ALA A 34 -9.81 5.45 2.34
C ALA A 34 -11.21 6.03 2.53
N ASP A 35 -11.42 6.73 3.63
CA ASP A 35 -12.54 7.63 3.81
C ASP A 35 -12.19 8.95 3.09
N PRO A 36 -12.92 9.33 2.02
CA PRO A 36 -12.62 10.54 1.25
C PRO A 36 -12.78 11.84 2.06
N ALA A 37 -13.49 11.83 3.19
CA ALA A 37 -13.57 12.99 4.07
C ALA A 37 -12.28 13.19 4.90
N VAL A 38 -11.50 12.13 5.12
CA VAL A 38 -10.25 12.16 5.90
C VAL A 38 -9.03 12.12 5.00
N VAL A 39 -9.07 11.33 3.92
CA VAL A 39 -8.02 11.21 2.90
C VAL A 39 -8.65 11.55 1.54
N PRO A 40 -8.68 12.85 1.16
CA PRO A 40 -9.36 13.29 -0.06
C PRO A 40 -8.72 12.77 -1.35
N ASP A 41 -7.41 12.49 -1.32
CA ASP A 41 -6.65 11.96 -2.44
C ASP A 41 -5.79 10.77 -1.97
N VAL A 42 -6.36 9.58 -2.09
CA VAL A 42 -5.67 8.33 -1.76
C VAL A 42 -4.55 8.02 -2.77
N GLU A 43 -4.64 8.54 -4.01
CA GLU A 43 -3.62 8.30 -5.02
C GLU A 43 -2.34 9.09 -4.72
N ALA A 44 -2.46 10.31 -4.18
CA ALA A 44 -1.31 11.05 -3.66
C ALA A 44 -0.59 10.27 -2.54
N PHE A 45 -1.32 9.59 -1.66
CA PHE A 45 -0.72 8.69 -0.67
C PHE A 45 -0.06 7.47 -1.33
N THR A 46 -0.71 6.86 -2.32
CA THR A 46 -0.14 5.75 -3.11
C THR A 46 1.18 6.16 -3.76
N GLN A 47 1.29 7.37 -4.31
CA GLN A 47 2.53 7.86 -4.91
C GLN A 47 3.65 7.98 -3.87
N ASN A 48 3.38 8.57 -2.71
CA ASN A 48 4.36 8.65 -1.61
C ASN A 48 4.83 7.25 -1.17
N LEU A 49 3.93 6.26 -1.17
CA LEU A 49 4.27 4.88 -0.85
C LEU A 49 5.21 4.26 -1.89
N ARG A 50 4.99 4.54 -3.19
CA ARG A 50 5.89 4.10 -4.26
C ARG A 50 7.28 4.71 -4.13
N ASP A 51 7.34 6.02 -3.86
CA ASP A 51 8.61 6.74 -3.70
C ASP A 51 9.40 6.20 -2.50
N ALA A 52 8.74 6.04 -1.35
CA ALA A 52 9.36 5.44 -0.16
C ALA A 52 9.83 4.00 -0.39
N SER A 53 9.09 3.21 -1.18
CA SER A 53 9.47 1.85 -1.53
C SER A 53 10.72 1.83 -2.43
N ALA A 54 10.82 2.77 -3.38
CA ALA A 54 11.99 2.92 -4.24
C ALA A 54 13.24 3.31 -3.44
N ASP A 55 13.09 4.23 -2.48
CA ASP A 55 14.18 4.65 -1.58
C ASP A 55 14.68 3.49 -0.72
N CYS A 56 13.76 2.76 -0.08
CA CYS A 56 14.10 1.56 0.70
C CYS A 56 14.82 0.51 -0.16
N ALA A 57 14.36 0.28 -1.39
CA ALA A 57 14.99 -0.66 -2.30
C ALA A 57 16.40 -0.20 -2.72
N ALA A 58 16.62 1.11 -2.88
CA ALA A 58 17.95 1.66 -3.16
C ALA A 58 18.91 1.45 -1.98
N LEU A 59 18.47 1.74 -0.75
CA LEU A 59 19.27 1.54 0.46
C LEU A 59 19.64 0.07 0.69
N ALA A 60 18.69 -0.84 0.45
CA ALA A 60 18.90 -2.27 0.61
C ALA A 60 19.94 -2.85 -0.37
N ARG A 61 20.12 -2.23 -1.55
CA ARG A 61 21.14 -2.66 -2.54
C ARG A 61 22.55 -2.18 -2.21
N THR A 62 22.69 -1.14 -1.39
CA THR A 62 23.99 -0.56 -1.01
C THR A 62 24.51 -1.05 0.34
N SER A 63 23.72 -1.86 1.04
CA SER A 63 24.04 -2.48 2.33
C SER A 63 24.62 -3.87 2.14
#